data_AF-A0A7C6V4F2-F1
#
_entry.id   AF-A0A7C6V4F2-F1
#
_cell.length_a   1.000
_cell.length_b   1.000
_cell.length_c   1.000
_cell.angle_alpha   90.00
_cell.angle_beta   90.00
_cell.angle_gamma   90.00
#
_symmetry.space_group_name_H-M   'P 1'
#
loop_
_entity.id
_entity.type
_entity.pdbx_description
1 polymer ?
#
loop_
_entity_poly.entity_id
_entity_poly.type
_entity_poly.pdbx_seq_one_letter_code
_entity_poly.pdbx_strand_id
1 'polypeptide(L)'
;MRGKMRFFSNVFILAVLATALLAGALPSLAAAPVEMKVRPGLGGLYKVNQHLELVITVDNPGPGFAGTIAVEQDEERPERRRPYLARVATDVDVPAGAGGQYRLVIPGELASVKPVVRLVSGGQVLAESRVEGVAVDDGRMVILALGEDVTGGGLQDWLSRGAGSLATLKYLSPGELPGDSLLLGAADIIMIGPAGVSRLSREQVKALKEWVYLGGSLVLLGGAGAGEGGSFADVSPVQVSGRQVVGGKLEGLRSGGPLEVAAGRLVAGKALAVENGVPVLARRPLGRGEVLYCGAAPGDLGGEARDVWSALLSNTVAVSDPEMKYRPPKGPYLIG
;
A
#
# COMPACT_ATOMS: atom_id res chain seq x y z
N MET A 1 60.36 51.80 -43.05
CA MET A 1 59.38 50.68 -43.22
C MET A 1 59.23 49.84 -41.94
N ARG A 2 58.91 50.43 -40.78
CA ARG A 2 58.81 49.72 -39.47
C ARG A 2 57.42 49.78 -38.80
N GLY A 3 56.44 50.44 -39.41
CA GLY A 3 55.12 50.69 -38.79
C GLY A 3 54.02 49.67 -39.14
N LYS A 4 54.14 48.90 -40.23
CA LYS A 4 53.07 48.01 -40.70
C LYS A 4 53.08 46.60 -40.09
N MET A 5 54.19 46.17 -39.47
CA MET A 5 54.36 44.79 -38.98
C MET A 5 53.88 44.55 -37.55
N ARG A 6 53.66 45.62 -36.75
CA ARG A 6 53.11 45.51 -35.39
C ARG A 6 51.58 45.46 -35.33
N PHE A 7 50.90 45.93 -36.40
CA PHE A 7 49.44 45.96 -36.45
C PHE A 7 48.83 44.58 -36.70
N PHE A 8 49.47 43.75 -37.53
CA PHE A 8 48.99 42.39 -37.82
C PHE A 8 49.17 41.42 -36.64
N SER A 9 50.16 41.63 -35.77
CA SER A 9 50.43 40.77 -34.60
C SER A 9 49.37 40.95 -33.49
N ASN A 10 48.93 42.18 -33.24
CA ASN A 10 47.92 42.47 -32.21
C ASN A 10 46.51 42.02 -32.64
N VAL A 11 46.18 42.08 -33.93
CA VAL A 11 44.88 41.61 -34.45
C VAL A 11 44.77 40.08 -34.35
N PHE A 12 45.87 39.36 -34.57
CA PHE A 12 45.89 37.90 -34.46
C PHE A 12 45.77 37.43 -32.99
N ILE A 13 46.40 38.14 -32.05
CA ILE A 13 46.30 37.85 -30.61
C ILE A 13 44.88 38.15 -30.09
N LEU A 14 44.24 39.24 -30.52
CA LEU A 14 42.84 39.54 -30.16
C LEU A 14 41.85 38.53 -30.75
N ALA A 15 42.09 38.03 -31.97
CA ALA A 15 41.24 37.00 -32.58
C ALA A 15 41.35 35.66 -31.84
N VAL A 16 42.56 35.24 -31.44
CA VAL A 16 42.75 34.00 -30.65
C VAL A 16 42.18 34.14 -29.24
N LEU A 17 42.30 35.31 -28.59
CA LEU A 17 41.70 35.56 -27.28
C LEU A 17 40.16 35.60 -27.33
N ALA A 18 39.58 36.17 -28.39
CA ALA A 18 38.12 36.19 -28.60
C ALA A 18 37.55 34.79 -28.86
N THR A 19 38.32 33.91 -29.52
CA THR A 19 37.90 32.51 -29.76
C THR A 19 37.99 31.67 -28.47
N ALA A 20 38.98 31.93 -27.61
CA ALA A 20 39.10 31.29 -26.30
C ALA A 20 38.04 31.76 -25.29
N LEU A 21 37.58 33.01 -25.38
CA LEU A 21 36.47 33.53 -24.56
C LEU A 21 35.09 33.05 -25.03
N LEU A 22 34.90 32.74 -26.32
CA LEU A 22 33.65 32.13 -26.80
C LEU A 22 33.55 30.62 -26.52
N ALA A 23 34.68 29.92 -26.37
CA ALA A 23 34.67 28.49 -26.02
C ALA A 23 34.32 28.21 -24.54
N GLY A 24 34.41 29.22 -23.67
CA GLY A 24 34.16 29.09 -22.22
C GLY A 24 32.73 29.42 -21.75
N ALA A 25 31.81 29.77 -22.67
CA ALA A 25 30.49 30.31 -22.34
C ALA A 25 29.33 29.53 -22.97
N LEU A 26 29.52 28.26 -23.33
CA LEU A 26 28.36 27.38 -23.46
C LEU A 26 27.92 27.05 -22.03
N PRO A 27 26.71 27.46 -21.59
CA PRO A 27 26.15 26.88 -20.39
C PRO A 27 26.14 25.37 -20.62
N SER A 28 26.89 24.63 -19.81
CA SER A 28 26.61 23.22 -19.64
C SER A 28 25.14 23.16 -19.30
N LEU A 29 24.32 22.65 -20.22
CA LEU A 29 23.03 22.07 -19.85
C LEU A 29 23.39 20.85 -19.02
N ALA A 30 23.79 21.10 -17.77
CA ALA A 30 23.78 20.09 -16.74
C ALA A 30 22.34 19.64 -16.70
N ALA A 31 22.07 18.44 -17.21
CA ALA A 31 20.78 17.83 -17.07
C ALA A 31 20.41 17.89 -15.59
N ALA A 32 19.17 18.26 -15.29
CA ALA A 32 18.71 18.28 -13.92
C ALA A 32 19.00 16.91 -13.26
N PRO A 33 19.34 16.88 -11.96
CA PRO A 33 19.71 15.64 -11.30
C PRO A 33 18.54 14.66 -11.35
N VAL A 34 18.85 13.36 -11.46
CA VAL A 34 17.84 12.30 -11.37
C VAL A 34 17.24 12.34 -9.97
N GLU A 35 15.92 12.43 -9.87
CA GLU A 35 15.23 12.39 -8.59
C GLU A 35 14.73 10.98 -8.28
N MET A 36 14.79 10.60 -7.00
CA MET A 36 14.28 9.31 -6.53
C MET A 36 13.53 9.46 -5.21
N LYS A 37 12.33 8.89 -5.15
CA LYS A 37 11.49 8.80 -3.95
C LYS A 37 11.18 7.35 -3.66
N VAL A 38 11.34 6.94 -2.40
CA VAL A 38 11.13 5.56 -1.97
C VAL A 38 10.19 5.50 -0.79
N ARG A 39 9.06 4.83 -0.98
CA ARG A 39 8.06 4.60 0.07
C ARG A 39 7.72 3.11 0.16
N PRO A 40 7.48 2.57 1.37
CA PRO A 40 6.76 1.31 1.49
C PRO A 40 5.40 1.37 0.80
N GLY A 41 4.95 0.20 0.33
CA GLY A 41 3.60 -0.02 -0.16
C GLY A 41 2.54 0.26 0.90
N LEU A 42 1.26 0.10 0.52
CA LEU A 42 0.11 0.28 1.43
C LEU A 42 0.09 1.66 2.11
N GLY A 43 0.49 2.70 1.38
CA GLY A 43 0.49 4.08 1.88
C GLY A 43 1.61 4.39 2.88
N GLY A 44 2.71 3.63 2.85
CA GLY A 44 3.88 3.84 3.70
C GLY A 44 3.85 3.05 5.02
N LEU A 45 2.87 2.16 5.21
CA LEU A 45 2.75 1.32 6.39
C LEU A 45 3.38 -0.05 6.15
N TYR A 46 4.05 -0.59 7.16
CA TYR A 46 4.57 -1.97 7.13
C TYR A 46 4.65 -2.57 8.53
N LYS A 47 4.67 -3.90 8.63
CA LYS A 47 4.99 -4.64 9.87
C LYS A 47 6.40 -5.23 9.73
N VAL A 48 7.18 -5.23 10.82
CA VAL A 48 8.60 -5.64 10.80
C VAL A 48 8.78 -7.12 10.43
N ASN A 49 7.83 -7.95 10.86
CA ASN A 49 7.80 -9.39 10.62
C ASN A 49 7.20 -9.80 9.25
N GLN A 50 6.86 -8.83 8.40
CA GLN A 50 6.29 -9.08 7.07
C GLN A 50 7.24 -8.61 5.97
N HIS A 51 7.10 -9.19 4.78
CA HIS A 51 7.70 -8.61 3.58
C HIS A 51 6.87 -7.41 3.13
N LEU A 52 7.52 -6.42 2.54
CA LEU A 52 6.86 -5.26 1.96
C LEU A 52 7.39 -4.98 0.55
N GLU A 53 6.54 -4.37 -0.26
CA GLU A 53 6.93 -3.74 -1.51
C GLU A 53 7.45 -2.34 -1.23
N LEU A 54 8.59 -1.98 -1.81
CA LEU A 54 9.01 -0.59 -1.98
C LEU A 54 8.52 -0.09 -3.33
N VAL A 55 7.81 1.03 -3.32
CA VAL A 55 7.45 1.77 -4.52
C VAL A 55 8.49 2.86 -4.73
N ILE A 56 9.36 2.65 -5.71
CA ILE A 56 10.46 3.56 -6.06
C ILE A 56 10.03 4.38 -7.27
N THR A 57 9.86 5.68 -7.09
CA THR A 57 9.55 6.60 -8.19
C THR A 57 10.83 7.32 -8.59
N VAL A 58 11.23 7.16 -9.85
CA VAL A 58 12.40 7.82 -10.43
C VAL A 58 11.92 8.84 -11.45
N ASP A 59 12.50 10.03 -11.44
CA ASP A 59 12.31 11.04 -12.49
C ASP A 59 13.65 11.35 -13.15
N ASN A 60 13.74 11.08 -14.45
CA ASN A 60 14.97 11.24 -15.23
C ASN A 60 14.78 12.29 -16.34
N PRO A 61 15.24 13.54 -16.13
CA PRO A 61 15.18 14.58 -17.16
C PRO A 61 16.29 14.44 -18.21
N GLY A 62 17.26 13.53 -18.00
CA GLY A 62 18.42 13.33 -18.85
C GLY A 62 18.30 12.18 -19.86
N PRO A 63 19.42 11.74 -20.45
CA PRO A 63 19.48 10.56 -21.30
C PRO A 63 19.02 9.30 -20.56
N GLY A 64 18.52 8.32 -21.30
CA GLY A 64 18.16 7.02 -20.73
C GLY A 64 19.41 6.22 -20.34
N PHE A 65 19.29 5.38 -19.33
CA PHE A 65 20.39 4.57 -18.83
C PHE A 65 19.90 3.23 -18.28
N ALA A 66 20.75 2.22 -18.41
CA ALA A 66 20.64 0.99 -17.63
C ALA A 66 21.33 1.19 -16.28
N GLY A 67 20.75 0.67 -15.22
CA GLY A 67 21.29 0.80 -13.88
C GLY A 67 20.77 -0.28 -12.94
N THR A 68 21.12 -0.15 -11.67
CA THR A 68 20.70 -1.05 -10.60
C THR A 68 20.15 -0.21 -9.45
N ILE A 69 18.97 -0.59 -8.96
CA ILE A 69 18.45 -0.11 -7.69
C ILE A 69 18.95 -1.07 -6.61
N ALA A 70 19.72 -0.56 -5.65
CA ALA A 70 20.25 -1.33 -4.53
C ALA A 70 19.74 -0.78 -3.20
N VAL A 71 19.29 -1.67 -2.31
CA VAL A 71 18.88 -1.36 -0.94
C VAL A 71 20.00 -1.78 0.00
N GLU A 72 20.59 -0.79 0.67
CA GLU A 72 21.76 -0.96 1.52
C GLU A 72 21.50 -0.39 2.91
N GLN A 73 22.14 -0.96 3.92
CA GLN A 73 22.05 -0.43 5.27
C GLN A 73 22.83 0.89 5.36
N ASP A 74 22.27 1.89 6.02
CA ASP A 74 22.85 3.24 6.13
C ASP A 74 24.24 3.18 6.79
N GLU A 75 25.29 3.54 6.03
CA GLU A 75 26.66 3.55 6.53
C GLU A 75 26.91 4.66 7.54
N GLU A 76 26.14 5.75 7.47
CA GLU A 76 26.22 6.89 8.37
C GLU A 76 25.62 6.57 9.76
N ARG A 77 24.95 5.41 9.89
CA ARG A 77 24.27 4.95 11.12
C ARG A 77 24.73 3.54 11.52
N PRO A 78 26.02 3.37 11.88
CA PRO A 78 26.57 2.04 12.19
C PRO A 78 25.85 1.34 13.34
N GLU A 79 25.24 2.08 14.27
CA GLU A 79 24.45 1.55 15.39
C GLU A 79 23.18 0.79 14.94
N ARG A 80 22.70 1.05 13.73
CA ARG A 80 21.51 0.39 13.16
C ARG A 80 21.85 -0.81 12.29
N ARG A 81 23.13 -1.05 12.02
CA ARG A 81 23.54 -2.17 11.16
C ARG A 81 23.19 -3.52 11.78
N ARG A 82 22.82 -4.45 10.92
CA ARG A 82 22.49 -5.85 11.18
C ARG A 82 23.22 -6.70 10.15
N PRO A 83 24.37 -7.31 10.51
CA PRO A 83 25.25 -8.00 9.54
C PRO A 83 24.59 -9.17 8.80
N TYR A 84 23.52 -9.75 9.34
CA TYR A 84 22.81 -10.88 8.76
C TYR A 84 21.75 -10.46 7.72
N LEU A 85 21.43 -9.17 7.58
CA LEU A 85 20.45 -8.72 6.60
C LEU A 85 21.06 -8.69 5.21
N ALA A 86 20.39 -9.38 4.28
CA ALA A 86 20.79 -9.44 2.88
C ALA A 86 20.70 -8.05 2.21
N ARG A 87 21.62 -7.80 1.27
CA ARG A 87 21.47 -6.72 0.30
C ARG A 87 20.47 -7.16 -0.75
N VAL A 88 19.58 -6.25 -1.13
CA VAL A 88 18.57 -6.51 -2.16
C VAL A 88 18.83 -5.54 -3.31
N ALA A 89 18.89 -6.05 -4.53
CA ALA A 89 19.10 -5.23 -5.72
C ALA A 89 18.29 -5.75 -6.91
N THR A 90 17.94 -4.85 -7.81
CA THR A 90 17.31 -5.18 -9.09
C THR A 90 17.85 -4.29 -10.19
N ASP A 91 18.02 -4.85 -11.39
CA ASP A 91 18.36 -4.09 -12.57
C ASP A 91 17.14 -3.33 -13.09
N VAL A 92 17.38 -2.14 -13.63
CA VAL A 92 16.36 -1.24 -14.16
C VAL A 92 16.85 -0.54 -15.42
N ASP A 93 15.94 -0.35 -16.36
CA ASP A 93 16.14 0.48 -17.54
C ASP A 93 15.31 1.76 -17.39
N VAL A 94 16.00 2.89 -17.18
CA VAL A 94 15.34 4.18 -16.99
C VAL A 94 15.30 4.92 -18.33
N PRO A 95 14.10 5.26 -18.85
CA PRO A 95 13.96 5.92 -20.13
C PRO A 95 14.51 7.36 -20.12
N ALA A 96 14.83 7.88 -21.30
CA ALA A 96 15.29 9.26 -21.47
C ALA A 96 14.14 10.25 -21.28
N GLY A 97 14.37 11.35 -20.55
CA GLY A 97 13.41 12.45 -20.38
C GLY A 97 12.08 12.02 -19.74
N ALA A 98 12.05 10.91 -19.02
CA ALA A 98 10.85 10.34 -18.44
C ALA A 98 11.13 9.67 -17.10
N GLY A 99 10.11 9.64 -16.24
CA GLY A 99 10.12 8.92 -14.98
C GLY A 99 9.48 7.54 -15.07
N GLY A 100 9.71 6.72 -14.04
CA GLY A 100 9.17 5.38 -13.93
C GLY A 100 8.92 4.98 -12.47
N GLN A 101 7.99 4.03 -12.29
CA GLN A 101 7.79 3.37 -11.00
C GLN A 101 8.36 1.96 -11.05
N TYR A 102 9.25 1.68 -10.11
CA TYR A 102 9.86 0.37 -9.90
C TYR A 102 9.37 -0.19 -8.57
N ARG A 103 9.28 -1.52 -8.50
CA ARG A 103 8.81 -2.24 -7.32
C ARG A 103 9.88 -3.21 -6.88
N LEU A 104 10.21 -3.19 -5.60
CA LEU A 104 11.20 -4.10 -5.02
C LEU A 104 10.70 -4.64 -3.69
N VAL A 105 10.74 -5.95 -3.51
CA VAL A 105 10.31 -6.57 -2.26
C VAL A 105 11.49 -6.67 -1.30
N ILE A 106 11.31 -6.20 -0.08
CA ILE A 106 12.31 -6.34 0.99
C ILE A 106 11.68 -6.89 2.28
N PRO A 107 12.47 -7.51 3.18
CA PRO A 107 12.02 -7.83 4.53
C PRO A 107 11.71 -6.57 5.34
N GLY A 108 10.68 -6.61 6.18
CA GLY A 108 10.31 -5.52 7.10
C GLY A 108 11.40 -5.17 8.10
N GLU A 109 12.19 -6.16 8.51
CA GLU A 109 13.38 -5.96 9.33
C GLU A 109 14.41 -5.05 8.66
N LEU A 110 14.62 -5.22 7.35
CA LEU A 110 15.49 -4.33 6.57
C LEU A 110 14.90 -2.92 6.49
N ALA A 111 13.59 -2.77 6.32
CA ALA A 111 12.95 -1.45 6.37
C ALA A 111 13.07 -0.78 7.74
N SER A 112 12.98 -1.54 8.84
CA SER A 112 13.01 -0.99 10.21
C SER A 112 14.34 -0.34 10.59
N VAL A 113 15.44 -0.76 9.98
CA VAL A 113 16.77 -0.15 10.19
C VAL A 113 16.96 1.13 9.38
N LYS A 114 15.94 1.55 8.62
CA LYS A 114 15.92 2.72 7.72
C LYS A 114 17.06 2.66 6.70
N PRO A 115 16.99 1.72 5.74
CA PRO A 115 18.02 1.54 4.75
C PRO A 115 18.02 2.72 3.77
N VAL A 116 19.13 2.82 3.07
CA VAL A 116 19.36 3.76 1.98
C VAL A 116 19.16 3.00 0.67
N VAL A 117 18.37 3.56 -0.23
CA VAL A 117 18.17 3.05 -1.59
C VAL A 117 19.00 3.90 -2.53
N ARG A 118 19.79 3.26 -3.37
CA ARG A 118 20.69 3.90 -4.34
C ARG A 118 20.34 3.46 -5.75
N LEU A 119 20.28 4.42 -6.66
CA LEU A 119 20.23 4.18 -8.10
C LEU A 119 21.62 4.35 -8.67
N VAL A 120 22.20 3.27 -9.19
CA VAL A 120 23.59 3.22 -9.64
C VAL A 120 23.66 2.93 -11.13
N SER A 121 24.49 3.64 -11.88
CA SER A 121 24.81 3.33 -13.28
C SER A 121 26.29 3.59 -13.53
N GLY A 122 26.97 2.67 -14.23
CA GLY A 122 28.39 2.80 -14.54
C GLY A 122 29.31 2.94 -13.31
N GLY A 123 28.87 2.44 -12.14
CA GLY A 123 29.60 2.59 -10.87
C GLY A 123 29.40 3.94 -10.16
N GLN A 124 28.57 4.84 -10.71
CA GLN A 124 28.23 6.12 -10.10
C GLN A 124 26.83 6.08 -9.49
N VAL A 125 26.69 6.64 -8.29
CA VAL A 125 25.37 6.84 -7.65
C VAL A 125 24.71 8.05 -8.30
N LEU A 126 23.62 7.83 -9.02
CA LEU A 126 22.87 8.88 -9.72
C LEU A 126 21.82 9.53 -8.81
N ALA A 127 21.23 8.75 -7.90
CA ALA A 127 20.28 9.23 -6.91
C ALA A 127 20.34 8.34 -5.64
N GLU A 128 20.05 8.95 -4.50
CA GLU A 128 19.96 8.26 -3.22
C GLU A 128 18.70 8.73 -2.48
N SER A 129 18.00 7.80 -1.84
CA SER A 129 16.81 8.11 -1.06
C SER A 129 16.69 7.15 0.12
N ARG A 130 16.32 7.66 1.29
CA ARG A 130 16.02 6.82 2.46
C ARG A 130 14.59 6.30 2.35
N VAL A 131 14.33 5.10 2.85
CA VAL A 131 12.96 4.57 2.88
C VAL A 131 12.11 5.39 3.85
N GLU A 132 11.09 6.06 3.32
CA GLU A 132 10.15 6.88 4.08
C GLU A 132 8.90 6.09 4.41
N GLY A 133 8.74 5.66 5.67
CA GLY A 133 7.56 4.94 6.10
C GLY A 133 7.45 4.73 7.61
N VAL A 134 6.35 4.13 8.03
CA VAL A 134 5.99 3.92 9.42
C VAL A 134 5.84 2.42 9.67
N ALA A 135 6.69 1.90 10.56
CA ALA A 135 6.50 0.58 11.12
C ALA A 135 5.28 0.62 12.05
N VAL A 136 4.37 -0.32 11.88
CA VAL A 136 3.24 -0.53 12.77
C VAL A 136 3.58 -1.68 13.71
N ASP A 137 3.38 -1.47 15.02
CA ASP A 137 3.60 -2.50 16.03
C ASP A 137 2.68 -3.70 15.78
N ASP A 138 3.16 -4.92 16.07
CA ASP A 138 2.41 -6.17 15.87
C ASP A 138 1.10 -6.22 16.68
N GLY A 139 0.99 -5.45 17.77
CA GLY A 139 -0.23 -5.33 18.58
C GLY A 139 -1.25 -4.32 18.05
N ARG A 140 -0.95 -3.61 16.95
CA ARG A 140 -1.86 -2.64 16.33
C ARG A 140 -2.47 -3.22 15.06
N MET A 141 -3.76 -2.95 14.89
CA MET A 141 -4.51 -3.35 13.72
C MET A 141 -4.30 -2.34 12.58
N VAL A 142 -4.08 -2.81 11.37
CA VAL A 142 -3.99 -1.97 10.17
C VAL A 142 -5.25 -2.16 9.34
N ILE A 143 -5.98 -1.06 9.15
CA ILE A 143 -7.17 -1.01 8.30
C ILE A 143 -6.82 -0.20 7.04
N LEU A 144 -6.99 -0.81 5.88
CA LEU A 144 -6.88 -0.12 4.59
C LEU A 144 -8.27 0.16 4.03
N ALA A 145 -8.53 1.44 3.76
CA ALA A 145 -9.72 1.93 3.10
C ALA A 145 -9.42 2.19 1.62
N LEU A 146 -10.00 1.38 0.72
CA LEU A 146 -9.77 1.46 -0.73
C LEU A 146 -10.71 2.47 -1.39
N GLY A 147 -10.34 3.74 -1.32
CA GLY A 147 -11.14 4.89 -1.75
C GLY A 147 -11.59 5.77 -0.59
N GLU A 148 -12.12 6.95 -0.91
CA GLU A 148 -12.67 7.87 0.10
C GLU A 148 -14.16 7.58 0.37
N ASP A 149 -14.84 6.88 -0.54
CA ASP A 149 -16.25 6.46 -0.43
C ASP A 149 -16.48 5.39 0.65
N VAL A 150 -15.41 4.77 1.14
CA VAL A 150 -15.47 3.82 2.26
C VAL A 150 -15.42 4.52 3.64
N THR A 151 -15.56 5.84 3.69
CA THR A 151 -15.54 6.64 4.92
C THR A 151 -16.89 7.18 5.33
N GLY A 152 -17.03 7.44 6.64
CA GLY A 152 -18.23 8.03 7.23
C GLY A 152 -18.86 7.13 8.27
N GLY A 153 -20.14 7.39 8.59
CA GLY A 153 -20.94 6.45 9.36
C GLY A 153 -20.49 6.21 10.80
N GLY A 154 -19.79 7.17 11.44
CA GLY A 154 -19.27 6.99 12.80
C GLY A 154 -17.96 6.19 12.89
N LEU A 155 -17.31 5.86 11.77
CA LEU A 155 -16.03 5.14 11.76
C LEU A 155 -14.95 5.87 12.59
N GLN A 156 -14.90 7.20 12.50
CA GLN A 156 -13.92 8.00 13.24
C GLN A 156 -14.17 8.01 14.75
N ASP A 157 -15.43 7.98 15.18
CA ASP A 157 -15.75 7.83 16.61
C ASP A 157 -15.36 6.44 17.11
N TRP A 158 -15.60 5.39 16.31
CA TRP A 158 -15.14 4.04 16.64
C TRP A 158 -13.62 3.95 16.74
N LEU A 159 -12.87 4.54 15.79
CA LEU A 159 -11.40 4.60 15.81
C LEU A 159 -10.85 5.36 17.02
N SER A 160 -11.64 6.25 17.63
CA SER A 160 -11.21 7.03 18.78
C SER A 160 -11.43 6.32 20.13
N ARG A 161 -12.04 5.12 20.14
CA ARG A 161 -12.53 4.46 21.37
C ARG A 161 -12.29 2.94 21.36
N GLY A 162 -12.22 2.35 22.55
CA GLY A 162 -12.24 0.89 22.73
C GLY A 162 -11.20 0.15 21.88
N ALA A 163 -11.62 -0.90 21.16
CA ALA A 163 -10.75 -1.65 20.26
C ALA A 163 -10.26 -0.83 19.04
N GLY A 164 -11.05 0.17 18.60
CA GLY A 164 -10.69 1.00 17.46
C GLY A 164 -9.50 1.92 17.71
N SER A 165 -9.22 2.29 18.97
CA SER A 165 -8.05 3.13 19.31
C SER A 165 -6.70 2.44 19.13
N LEU A 166 -6.70 1.12 18.96
CA LEU A 166 -5.53 0.31 18.60
C LEU A 166 -5.39 0.11 17.08
N ALA A 167 -6.31 0.67 16.29
CA ALA A 167 -6.31 0.57 14.85
C ALA A 167 -5.62 1.78 14.21
N THR A 168 -4.89 1.52 13.13
CA THR A 168 -4.32 2.51 12.22
C THR A 168 -5.11 2.42 10.92
N LEU A 169 -5.91 3.45 10.63
CA LEU A 169 -6.62 3.57 9.35
C LEU A 169 -5.73 4.29 8.33
N LYS A 170 -5.64 3.73 7.12
CA LYS A 170 -4.98 4.37 5.97
C LYS A 170 -5.85 4.29 4.73
N TYR A 171 -5.91 5.42 4.01
CA TYR A 171 -6.53 5.48 2.69
C TYR A 171 -5.52 5.08 1.62
N LEU A 172 -6.00 4.26 0.69
CA LEU A 172 -5.23 3.82 -0.46
C LEU A 172 -6.10 3.90 -1.71
N SER A 173 -5.53 4.38 -2.81
CA SER A 173 -6.23 4.26 -4.09
C SER A 173 -6.27 2.78 -4.51
N PRO A 174 -7.37 2.25 -5.07
CA PRO A 174 -7.44 0.84 -5.47
C PRO A 174 -6.29 0.39 -6.38
N GLY A 175 -5.83 1.25 -7.30
CA GLY A 175 -4.69 0.98 -8.18
C GLY A 175 -3.33 0.89 -7.50
N GLU A 176 -3.18 1.37 -6.27
CA GLU A 176 -1.94 1.25 -5.48
C GLU A 176 -1.88 -0.07 -4.69
N LEU A 177 -2.95 -0.87 -4.68
CA LEU A 177 -2.96 -2.17 -4.01
C LEU A 177 -2.02 -3.15 -4.74
N PRO A 178 -1.15 -3.88 -4.02
CA PRO A 178 -0.35 -4.95 -4.63
C PRO A 178 -1.21 -6.03 -5.29
N GLY A 179 -0.72 -6.58 -6.41
CA GLY A 179 -1.33 -7.73 -7.10
C GLY A 179 -0.88 -9.09 -6.55
N ASP A 180 -0.12 -9.10 -5.46
CA ASP A 180 0.33 -10.29 -4.74
C ASP A 180 -0.22 -10.28 -3.31
N SER A 181 -0.92 -11.35 -2.94
CA SER A 181 -1.52 -11.53 -1.62
C SER A 181 -0.51 -11.46 -0.46
N LEU A 182 0.75 -11.88 -0.67
CA LEU A 182 1.77 -11.88 0.36
C LEU A 182 2.19 -10.46 0.76
N LEU A 183 2.10 -9.51 -0.18
CA LEU A 183 2.42 -8.10 0.05
C LEU A 183 1.29 -7.34 0.77
N LEU A 184 0.15 -7.98 0.98
CA LEU A 184 -0.96 -7.46 1.80
C LEU A 184 -0.82 -7.82 3.29
N GLY A 185 0.21 -8.57 3.68
CA GLY A 185 0.37 -9.10 5.04
C GLY A 185 0.50 -8.07 6.16
N ALA A 186 0.81 -6.81 5.83
CA ALA A 186 0.80 -5.73 6.83
C ALA A 186 -0.62 -5.22 7.16
N ALA A 187 -1.61 -5.47 6.29
CA ALA A 187 -3.01 -5.14 6.54
C ALA A 187 -3.72 -6.28 7.25
N ASP A 188 -4.55 -5.94 8.23
CA ASP A 188 -5.43 -6.89 8.92
C ASP A 188 -6.84 -6.84 8.33
N ILE A 189 -7.29 -5.63 7.96
CA ILE A 189 -8.60 -5.38 7.38
C ILE A 189 -8.46 -4.54 6.10
N ILE A 190 -9.16 -4.94 5.04
CA ILE A 190 -9.29 -4.15 3.81
C ILE A 190 -10.77 -3.88 3.57
N MET A 191 -11.14 -2.60 3.43
CA MET A 191 -12.50 -2.15 3.20
C MET A 191 -12.64 -1.59 1.79
N ILE A 192 -13.71 -1.96 1.09
CA ILE A 192 -13.94 -1.55 -0.29
C ILE A 192 -15.42 -1.27 -0.57
N GLY A 193 -15.68 -0.17 -1.26
CA GLY A 193 -17.00 0.23 -1.78
C GLY A 193 -17.13 -0.07 -3.28
N PRO A 194 -18.33 0.08 -3.87
CA PRO A 194 -18.57 -0.26 -5.28
C PRO A 194 -17.65 0.50 -6.25
N ALA A 195 -17.36 1.77 -5.99
CA ALA A 195 -16.46 2.59 -6.82
C ALA A 195 -14.99 2.18 -6.69
N GLY A 196 -14.61 1.56 -5.57
CA GLY A 196 -13.31 0.94 -5.40
C GLY A 196 -13.17 -0.31 -6.28
N VAL A 197 -14.20 -1.17 -6.29
CA VAL A 197 -14.17 -2.46 -7.03
C VAL A 197 -13.97 -2.25 -8.52
N SER A 198 -14.61 -1.24 -9.12
CA SER A 198 -14.48 -0.97 -10.56
C SER A 198 -13.09 -0.48 -10.98
N ARG A 199 -12.23 -0.13 -10.02
CA ARG A 199 -10.85 0.34 -10.26
C ARG A 199 -9.79 -0.72 -9.95
N LEU A 200 -10.20 -1.90 -9.47
CA LEU A 200 -9.28 -3.01 -9.24
C LEU A 200 -8.99 -3.76 -10.54
N SER A 201 -7.74 -4.17 -10.70
CA SER A 201 -7.34 -5.14 -11.72
C SER A 201 -7.79 -6.56 -11.34
N ARG A 202 -7.75 -7.49 -12.30
CA ARG A 202 -8.07 -8.90 -12.04
C ARG A 202 -7.08 -9.53 -11.06
N GLU A 203 -5.81 -9.16 -11.17
CA GLU A 203 -4.73 -9.60 -10.31
C GLU A 203 -4.95 -9.13 -8.88
N GLN A 204 -5.36 -7.87 -8.68
CA GLN A 204 -5.68 -7.32 -7.36
C GLN A 204 -6.91 -7.98 -6.73
N VAL A 205 -7.96 -8.26 -7.53
CA VAL A 205 -9.13 -9.03 -7.05
C VAL A 205 -8.71 -10.43 -6.61
N LYS A 206 -7.87 -11.12 -7.39
CA LYS A 206 -7.33 -12.44 -7.03
C LYS A 206 -6.51 -12.36 -5.74
N ALA A 207 -5.60 -11.40 -5.64
CA ALA A 207 -4.75 -11.19 -4.46
C ALA A 207 -5.58 -10.95 -3.19
N LEU A 208 -6.65 -10.15 -3.27
CA LEU A 208 -7.57 -9.94 -2.14
C LEU A 208 -8.25 -11.24 -1.70
N LYS A 209 -8.75 -12.04 -2.63
CA LYS A 209 -9.38 -13.33 -2.30
C LYS A 209 -8.38 -14.27 -1.64
N GLU A 210 -7.18 -14.40 -2.19
CA GLU A 210 -6.10 -15.22 -1.63
C GLU A 210 -5.68 -14.75 -0.24
N TRP A 211 -5.53 -13.44 -0.06
CA TRP A 211 -5.21 -12.83 1.24
C TRP A 211 -6.28 -13.10 2.29
N VAL A 212 -7.58 -13.07 1.94
CA VAL A 212 -8.66 -13.49 2.84
C VAL A 212 -8.47 -14.95 3.27
N TYR A 213 -8.20 -15.86 2.33
CA TYR A 213 -7.92 -17.26 2.67
C TYR A 213 -6.74 -17.42 3.63
N LEU A 214 -5.73 -16.56 3.54
CA LEU A 214 -4.54 -16.57 4.39
C LEU A 214 -4.75 -15.98 5.78
N GLY A 215 -5.84 -15.24 6.03
CA GLY A 215 -6.15 -14.67 7.34
C GLY A 215 -6.70 -13.25 7.34
N GLY A 216 -6.76 -12.60 6.18
CA GLY A 216 -7.27 -11.23 6.06
C GLY A 216 -8.78 -11.10 6.21
N SER A 217 -9.24 -9.93 6.66
CA SER A 217 -10.67 -9.59 6.68
C SER A 217 -11.03 -8.57 5.61
N LEU A 218 -11.87 -8.98 4.66
CA LEU A 218 -12.38 -8.12 3.59
C LEU A 218 -13.77 -7.59 3.94
N VAL A 219 -13.95 -6.27 3.97
CA VAL A 219 -15.25 -5.62 4.21
C VAL A 219 -15.81 -5.07 2.90
N LEU A 220 -16.91 -5.66 2.45
CA LEU A 220 -17.67 -5.24 1.28
C LEU A 220 -18.77 -4.27 1.72
N LEU A 221 -18.58 -2.98 1.44
CA LEU A 221 -19.49 -1.90 1.80
C LEU A 221 -20.41 -1.57 0.63
N GLY A 222 -21.64 -1.15 0.90
CA GLY A 222 -22.62 -0.78 -0.14
C GLY A 222 -22.89 -1.87 -1.19
N GLY A 223 -22.66 -3.14 -0.86
CA GLY A 223 -22.77 -4.26 -1.81
C GLY A 223 -21.61 -4.43 -2.80
N ALA A 224 -20.44 -3.86 -2.51
CA ALA A 224 -19.24 -3.91 -3.35
C ALA A 224 -18.95 -5.29 -3.96
N GLY A 225 -19.15 -5.43 -5.28
CA GLY A 225 -18.81 -6.63 -6.04
C GLY A 225 -19.58 -7.91 -5.67
N ALA A 226 -20.63 -7.82 -4.85
CA ALA A 226 -21.36 -8.96 -4.31
C ALA A 226 -22.57 -9.41 -5.17
N GLY A 227 -22.89 -8.68 -6.23
CA GLY A 227 -23.95 -9.03 -7.18
C GLY A 227 -23.56 -10.21 -8.08
N GLU A 228 -24.54 -10.81 -8.75
CA GLU A 228 -24.27 -11.88 -9.73
C GLU A 228 -23.25 -11.44 -10.79
N GLY A 229 -22.23 -12.27 -11.04
CA GLY A 229 -21.12 -11.94 -11.95
C GLY A 229 -20.13 -10.89 -11.41
N GLY A 230 -20.34 -10.35 -10.20
CA GLY A 230 -19.45 -9.37 -9.57
C GLY A 230 -18.12 -9.96 -9.10
N SER A 231 -17.11 -9.09 -8.95
CA SER A 231 -15.73 -9.47 -8.61
C SER A 231 -15.60 -10.29 -7.32
N PHE A 232 -16.53 -10.14 -6.36
CA PHE A 232 -16.52 -10.80 -5.05
C PHE A 232 -17.77 -11.67 -4.80
N ALA A 233 -18.55 -11.97 -5.84
CA ALA A 233 -19.81 -12.73 -5.71
C ALA A 233 -19.61 -14.13 -5.10
N ASP A 234 -18.50 -14.78 -5.43
CA ASP A 234 -18.10 -16.11 -4.98
C ASP A 234 -17.65 -16.16 -3.50
N VAL A 235 -17.12 -15.06 -2.98
CA VAL A 235 -16.62 -14.95 -1.59
C VAL A 235 -17.55 -14.19 -0.66
N SER A 236 -18.49 -13.40 -1.19
CA SER A 236 -19.47 -12.66 -0.38
C SER A 236 -20.39 -13.60 0.45
N PRO A 237 -20.81 -13.21 1.67
CA PRO A 237 -21.89 -13.88 2.39
C PRO A 237 -23.27 -13.65 1.75
N VAL A 238 -23.46 -12.53 1.05
CA VAL A 238 -24.74 -12.10 0.47
C VAL A 238 -24.60 -11.98 -1.05
N GLN A 239 -25.55 -12.56 -1.79
CA GLN A 239 -25.69 -12.33 -3.23
C GLN A 239 -26.67 -11.19 -3.45
N VAL A 240 -26.16 -10.04 -3.88
CA VAL A 240 -26.95 -8.82 -4.10
C VAL A 240 -27.79 -8.96 -5.37
N SER A 241 -29.06 -8.61 -5.28
CA SER A 241 -30.01 -8.66 -6.40
C SER A 241 -30.69 -7.31 -6.67
N GLY A 242 -30.47 -6.29 -5.83
CA GLY A 242 -31.05 -4.97 -6.03
C GLY A 242 -30.75 -4.01 -4.89
N ARG A 243 -31.52 -2.92 -4.79
CA ARG A 243 -31.51 -1.97 -3.68
C ARG A 243 -32.89 -1.90 -3.04
N GLN A 244 -32.94 -1.68 -1.73
CA GLN A 244 -34.17 -1.55 -0.97
C GLN A 244 -33.99 -0.56 0.18
N VAL A 245 -35.04 0.17 0.53
CA VAL A 245 -35.09 0.95 1.77
C VAL A 245 -35.61 0.07 2.91
N VAL A 246 -34.84 -0.03 3.99
CA VAL A 246 -35.18 -0.77 5.20
C VAL A 246 -35.35 0.16 6.40
N GLY A 247 -35.84 -0.35 7.53
CA GLY A 247 -36.04 0.44 8.76
C GLY A 247 -34.74 1.05 9.30
N GLY A 248 -33.61 0.34 9.15
CA GLY A 248 -32.28 0.87 9.38
C GLY A 248 -31.83 0.92 10.85
N LYS A 249 -32.53 0.26 11.77
CA LYS A 249 -32.11 0.17 13.18
C LYS A 249 -31.02 -0.88 13.40
N LEU A 250 -30.88 -1.84 12.47
CA LEU A 250 -29.87 -2.87 12.42
C LEU A 250 -29.77 -3.66 13.72
N GLU A 251 -30.91 -4.18 14.19
CA GLU A 251 -31.00 -4.89 15.48
C GLU A 251 -30.54 -4.05 16.70
N GLY A 252 -30.65 -2.72 16.59
CA GLY A 252 -30.26 -1.77 17.64
C GLY A 252 -28.84 -1.24 17.50
N LEU A 253 -28.05 -1.70 16.50
CA LEU A 253 -26.70 -1.20 16.24
C LEU A 253 -26.69 0.23 15.66
N ARG A 254 -27.85 0.74 15.24
CA ARG A 254 -28.02 2.07 14.69
C ARG A 254 -29.30 2.72 15.22
N SER A 255 -29.22 4.00 15.56
CA SER A 255 -30.35 4.80 16.07
C SER A 255 -31.06 5.65 14.99
N GLY A 256 -30.56 5.64 13.75
CA GLY A 256 -31.07 6.44 12.63
C GLY A 256 -32.38 5.92 12.00
N GLY A 257 -32.91 6.71 11.06
CA GLY A 257 -34.14 6.40 10.31
C GLY A 257 -33.94 5.43 9.13
N PRO A 258 -34.87 5.37 8.17
CA PRO A 258 -34.78 4.47 7.03
C PRO A 258 -33.42 4.51 6.33
N LEU A 259 -32.99 3.36 5.83
CA LEU A 259 -31.65 3.17 5.25
C LEU A 259 -31.78 2.49 3.90
N GLU A 260 -31.19 3.08 2.86
CA GLU A 260 -31.07 2.41 1.57
C GLU A 260 -29.91 1.42 1.62
N VAL A 261 -30.17 0.16 1.24
CA VAL A 261 -29.19 -0.91 1.26
C VAL A 261 -29.15 -1.62 -0.07
N ALA A 262 -27.96 -2.06 -0.48
CA ALA A 262 -27.84 -3.17 -1.40
C ALA A 262 -28.51 -4.39 -0.75
N ALA A 263 -29.57 -4.90 -1.36
CA ALA A 263 -30.40 -5.96 -0.84
C ALA A 263 -30.14 -7.25 -1.63
N GLY A 264 -30.23 -8.38 -0.94
CA GLY A 264 -29.93 -9.67 -1.52
C GLY A 264 -30.26 -10.80 -0.55
N ARG A 265 -29.91 -12.02 -0.97
CA ARG A 265 -30.08 -13.22 -0.15
C ARG A 265 -28.77 -13.61 0.51
N LEU A 266 -28.84 -14.07 1.75
CA LEU A 266 -27.71 -14.74 2.39
C LEU A 266 -27.44 -16.06 1.64
N VAL A 267 -26.23 -16.23 1.12
CA VAL A 267 -25.81 -17.44 0.39
C VAL A 267 -24.78 -18.26 1.15
N ALA A 268 -24.06 -17.64 2.09
CA ALA A 268 -23.08 -18.31 2.93
C ALA A 268 -22.82 -17.51 4.22
N GLY A 269 -22.34 -18.20 5.26
CA GLY A 269 -22.04 -17.58 6.54
C GLY A 269 -23.32 -17.29 7.34
N LYS A 270 -23.33 -16.17 8.07
CA LYS A 270 -24.45 -15.77 8.94
C LYS A 270 -24.76 -14.29 8.81
N ALA A 271 -26.05 -13.95 8.94
CA ALA A 271 -26.47 -12.57 9.13
C ALA A 271 -26.11 -12.09 10.54
N LEU A 272 -25.72 -10.83 10.65
CA LEU A 272 -25.46 -10.13 11.92
C LEU A 272 -26.56 -9.11 12.23
N ALA A 273 -27.23 -8.61 11.20
CA ALA A 273 -28.42 -7.77 11.34
C ALA A 273 -29.35 -8.01 10.15
N VAL A 274 -30.61 -8.34 10.43
CA VAL A 274 -31.67 -8.52 9.43
C VAL A 274 -32.78 -7.50 9.63
N GLU A 275 -33.17 -6.83 8.55
CA GLU A 275 -34.26 -5.84 8.55
C GLU A 275 -35.34 -6.26 7.57
N ASN A 276 -36.54 -6.57 8.06
CA ASN A 276 -37.67 -7.04 7.24
C ASN A 276 -37.29 -8.19 6.28
N GLY A 277 -36.46 -9.13 6.75
CA GLY A 277 -35.96 -10.26 5.97
C GLY A 277 -34.75 -9.96 5.07
N VAL A 278 -34.27 -8.72 5.02
CA VAL A 278 -33.08 -8.32 4.25
C VAL A 278 -31.84 -8.39 5.15
N PRO A 279 -30.83 -9.23 4.84
CA PRO A 279 -29.56 -9.24 5.57
C PRO A 279 -28.77 -7.98 5.24
N VAL A 280 -28.72 -7.02 6.18
CA VAL A 280 -27.98 -5.76 5.99
C VAL A 280 -26.52 -5.92 6.39
N LEU A 281 -26.28 -6.63 7.49
CA LEU A 281 -24.94 -7.01 7.93
C LEU A 281 -24.81 -8.52 7.89
N ALA A 282 -23.72 -9.03 7.35
CA ALA A 282 -23.44 -10.46 7.32
C ALA A 282 -21.95 -10.73 7.38
N ARG A 283 -21.58 -11.95 7.78
CA ARG A 283 -20.20 -12.42 7.77
C ARG A 283 -20.08 -13.84 7.27
N ARG A 284 -18.98 -14.13 6.58
CA ARG A 284 -18.63 -15.46 6.12
C ARG A 284 -17.15 -15.73 6.44
N PRO A 285 -16.87 -16.70 7.33
CA PRO A 285 -15.52 -17.25 7.46
C PRO A 285 -15.06 -17.87 6.15
N LEU A 286 -13.82 -17.61 5.74
CA LEU A 286 -13.24 -18.12 4.51
C LEU A 286 -11.74 -18.37 4.69
N GLY A 287 -11.32 -19.63 4.62
CA GLY A 287 -9.95 -20.02 4.97
C GLY A 287 -9.64 -19.67 6.43
N ARG A 288 -8.58 -18.91 6.67
CA ARG A 288 -8.22 -18.37 7.99
C ARG A 288 -8.77 -16.98 8.28
N GLY A 289 -9.36 -16.32 7.27
CA GLY A 289 -9.93 -14.99 7.38
C GLY A 289 -11.44 -14.98 7.22
N GLU A 290 -11.97 -13.84 6.81
CA GLU A 290 -13.42 -13.67 6.61
C GLU A 290 -13.77 -12.58 5.59
N VAL A 291 -15.00 -12.68 5.07
CA VAL A 291 -15.64 -11.62 4.31
C VAL A 291 -16.81 -11.08 5.11
N LEU A 292 -16.77 -9.79 5.38
CA LEU A 292 -17.79 -9.00 6.05
C LEU A 292 -18.57 -8.22 5.00
N TYR A 293 -19.88 -8.14 5.19
CA TYR A 293 -20.77 -7.45 4.27
C TYR A 293 -21.59 -6.40 5.02
N CYS A 294 -21.66 -5.20 4.45
CA CYS A 294 -22.60 -4.17 4.82
C CYS A 294 -23.34 -3.71 3.55
N GLY A 295 -24.66 -3.87 3.52
CA GLY A 295 -25.48 -3.44 2.39
C GLY A 295 -25.54 -1.92 2.24
N ALA A 296 -25.29 -1.16 3.31
CA ALA A 296 -25.32 0.30 3.28
C ALA A 296 -23.97 0.90 2.85
N ALA A 297 -24.00 2.07 2.23
CA ALA A 297 -22.80 2.88 2.08
C ALA A 297 -22.42 3.48 3.45
N PRO A 298 -21.13 3.64 3.78
CA PRO A 298 -20.71 4.18 5.07
C PRO A 298 -21.29 5.57 5.37
N GLY A 299 -21.41 6.44 4.36
CA GLY A 299 -22.03 7.76 4.50
C GLY A 299 -23.48 7.71 5.02
N ASP A 300 -24.24 6.66 4.64
CA ASP A 300 -25.67 6.53 4.97
C ASP A 300 -25.91 5.97 6.38
N LEU A 301 -24.89 5.34 6.98
CA LEU A 301 -24.98 4.81 8.34
C LEU A 301 -25.17 5.93 9.39
N GLY A 302 -24.70 7.15 9.12
CA GLY A 302 -24.79 8.28 10.05
C GLY A 302 -23.78 8.23 11.20
N GLY A 303 -23.53 9.37 11.86
CA GLY A 303 -22.45 9.53 12.83
C GLY A 303 -22.51 8.64 14.08
N GLU A 304 -23.72 8.19 14.46
CA GLU A 304 -23.97 7.39 15.67
C GLU A 304 -23.83 5.87 15.44
N ALA A 305 -23.48 5.42 14.23
CA ALA A 305 -23.41 4.00 13.88
C ALA A 305 -22.10 3.30 14.34
N ARG A 306 -21.53 3.72 15.46
CA ARG A 306 -20.32 3.14 16.07
C ARG A 306 -20.48 1.63 16.34
N ASP A 307 -21.68 1.21 16.75
CA ASP A 307 -21.94 -0.18 17.09
C ASP A 307 -22.03 -1.07 15.84
N VAL A 308 -22.35 -0.50 14.67
CA VAL A 308 -22.20 -1.18 13.36
C VAL A 308 -20.73 -1.53 13.11
N TRP A 309 -19.82 -0.56 13.30
CA TRP A 309 -18.37 -0.81 13.16
C TRP A 309 -17.86 -1.81 14.19
N SER A 310 -18.38 -1.75 15.42
CA SER A 310 -18.05 -2.75 16.45
C SER A 310 -18.50 -4.14 16.04
N ALA A 311 -19.71 -4.29 15.47
CA ALA A 311 -20.21 -5.58 15.00
C ALA A 311 -19.42 -6.12 13.79
N LEU A 312 -18.95 -5.23 12.90
CA LEU A 312 -18.13 -5.60 11.75
C LEU A 312 -16.69 -5.93 12.13
N LEU A 313 -16.04 -5.13 12.98
CA LEU A 313 -14.58 -5.14 13.16
C LEU A 313 -14.11 -5.76 14.48
N SER A 314 -14.95 -5.85 15.52
CA SER A 314 -14.49 -6.32 16.85
C SER A 314 -14.26 -7.83 16.93
N ASN A 315 -14.78 -8.62 15.99
CA ASN A 315 -14.58 -10.08 15.99
C ASN A 315 -13.34 -10.53 15.22
N THR A 316 -12.73 -9.62 14.45
CA THR A 316 -11.46 -9.81 13.77
C THR A 316 -10.27 -9.88 14.74
N VAL A 317 -10.48 -9.42 15.98
CA VAL A 317 -9.47 -9.30 17.03
C VAL A 317 -9.18 -10.65 17.73
N ALA A 318 -9.98 -11.69 17.51
CA ALA A 318 -9.92 -12.94 18.27
C ALA A 318 -9.33 -14.13 17.49
N VAL A 319 -8.13 -14.00 16.89
CA VAL A 319 -7.26 -15.17 16.61
C VAL A 319 -5.79 -14.77 16.70
N SER A 320 -5.30 -14.50 17.91
CA SER A 320 -3.92 -14.83 18.27
C SER A 320 -3.98 -15.65 19.55
N ASP A 321 -4.19 -16.96 19.38
CA ASP A 321 -4.07 -17.91 20.47
C ASP A 321 -2.61 -17.88 21.00
N PRO A 322 -2.35 -17.43 22.24
CA PRO A 322 -1.00 -17.33 22.79
C PRO A 322 -0.40 -18.71 23.14
N GLU A 323 -1.14 -19.82 23.01
CA GLU A 323 -0.71 -21.13 23.49
C GLU A 323 -0.14 -22.09 22.43
N MET A 324 0.21 -21.62 21.23
CA MET A 324 1.09 -22.42 20.35
C MET A 324 2.56 -22.34 20.82
N LYS A 325 2.84 -22.88 22.01
CA LYS A 325 4.19 -23.27 22.42
C LYS A 325 4.68 -24.31 21.43
N TYR A 326 5.58 -23.89 20.54
CA TYR A 326 6.39 -24.79 19.73
C TYR A 326 7.03 -25.84 20.64
N ARG A 327 6.57 -27.10 20.53
CA ARG A 327 7.28 -28.26 21.06
C ARG A 327 8.19 -28.76 19.94
N PRO A 328 9.53 -28.62 20.06
CA PRO A 328 10.41 -29.26 19.09
C PRO A 328 10.17 -30.78 19.12
N PRO A 329 10.24 -31.45 17.96
CA PRO A 329 10.13 -32.90 17.90
C PRO A 329 11.25 -33.52 18.75
N LYS A 330 10.87 -34.34 19.73
CA LYS A 330 11.80 -35.21 20.46
C LYS A 330 12.21 -36.36 19.52
N GLY A 331 13.27 -36.16 18.76
CA GLY A 331 13.99 -37.22 18.04
C GLY A 331 15.40 -37.35 18.61
N PRO A 332 15.91 -38.57 18.87
CA PRO A 332 17.24 -38.76 19.42
C PRO A 332 18.28 -38.65 18.30
N TYR A 333 19.11 -37.61 18.34
CA TYR A 333 20.43 -37.69 17.71
C TYR A 333 21.39 -38.26 18.76
N LEU A 334 21.59 -39.57 18.70
CA LEU A 334 22.79 -40.20 19.26
C LEU A 334 23.94 -39.85 18.32
N ILE A 335 24.87 -39.05 18.82
CA ILE A 335 26.20 -38.91 18.23
C ILE A 335 27.04 -40.02 18.85
N GLY A 336 27.40 -41.00 18.03
CA GLY A 336 28.52 -41.92 18.23
C GLY A 336 29.46 -41.77 17.05
#